data_AF-A0A951DCZ0-F1
#
_entry.id   AF-A0A951DCZ0-F1
#
_cell.length_a   1.000
_cell.length_b   1.000
_cell.length_c   1.000
_cell.angle_alpha   90.00
_cell.angle_beta   90.00
_cell.angle_gamma   90.00
#
_symmetry.space_group_name_H-M   'P 1'
#
loop_
_entity.id
_entity.type
_entity.pdbx_description
1 polymer ?
#
loop_
_entity_poly.entity_id
_entity_poly.type
_entity_poly.pdbx_seq_one_letter_code
_entity_poly.pdbx_strand_id
1 'polypeptide(L)'
;TLITDVGSTKTAIVSEATQHLRGAEFMGGHPITGKEKRGIENADADLFRNRPYVLTSRSESANTKEFVFWLNNIGATVIYSTPAEHDRILGYTSHLPQLLSTALAVTLARQNERAFSEIFGPGLTDMTRLALSSGDLWIGILKTNKEVVKNALLALEQTLEELAKCLDADQLDSLFTRANEFAEKLRTNPKA
;
A
#
# COMPACT_ATOMS: atom_id res chain seq x y z
N THR A 1 -15.50 4.06 25.91
CA THR A 1 -15.49 3.05 24.84
C THR A 1 -14.44 3.41 23.81
N LEU A 2 -13.70 2.42 23.32
CA LEU A 2 -12.77 2.57 22.18
C LEU A 2 -13.48 2.18 20.89
N ILE A 3 -13.29 2.97 19.84
CA ILE A 3 -13.75 2.71 18.48
C ILE A 3 -12.52 2.68 17.58
N THR A 4 -12.44 1.69 16.69
CA THR A 4 -11.36 1.56 15.70
C THR A 4 -11.91 1.19 14.33
N ASP A 5 -11.07 1.30 13.31
CA ASP A 5 -11.36 0.90 11.94
C ASP A 5 -10.24 -0.01 11.40
N VAL A 6 -10.40 -0.46 10.16
CA VAL A 6 -9.41 -1.30 9.44
C VAL A 6 -9.10 -0.77 8.04
N GLY A 7 -9.47 0.48 7.73
CA GLY A 7 -9.37 1.05 6.37
C GLY A 7 -7.93 1.27 5.89
N SER A 8 -7.74 1.31 4.57
CA SER A 8 -6.39 1.45 3.98
C SER A 8 -5.82 2.87 3.99
N THR A 9 -6.61 3.88 4.39
CA THR A 9 -6.22 5.29 4.47
C THR A 9 -6.73 5.89 5.77
N LYS A 10 -5.94 6.74 6.43
CA LYS A 10 -6.17 7.14 7.82
C LYS A 10 -6.52 8.61 8.01
N THR A 11 -6.01 9.52 7.19
CA THR A 11 -6.22 10.96 7.37
C THR A 11 -7.70 11.33 7.36
N ALA A 12 -8.44 10.88 6.34
CA ALA A 12 -9.87 11.18 6.21
C ALA A 12 -10.68 10.61 7.38
N ILE A 13 -10.56 9.31 7.67
CA ILE A 13 -11.39 8.67 8.72
C ILE A 13 -11.08 9.21 10.12
N VAL A 14 -9.81 9.48 10.43
CA VAL A 14 -9.43 10.06 11.73
C VAL A 14 -9.93 11.49 11.86
N SER A 15 -9.91 12.28 10.78
CA SER A 15 -10.50 13.62 10.76
C SER A 15 -12.00 13.58 11.05
N GLU A 16 -12.75 12.76 10.30
CA GLU A 16 -14.20 12.59 10.48
C GLU A 16 -14.55 12.11 11.89
N ALA A 17 -13.83 11.11 12.39
CA ALA A 17 -14.02 10.60 13.74
C ALA A 17 -13.80 11.68 14.81
N THR A 18 -12.74 12.48 14.67
CA THR A 18 -12.44 13.59 15.59
C THR A 18 -13.55 14.64 15.58
N GLN A 19 -14.09 14.94 14.39
CA GLN A 19 -15.14 15.95 14.24
C GLN A 19 -16.49 15.49 14.76
N HIS A 20 -16.83 14.21 14.61
CA HIS A 20 -18.21 13.74 14.83
C HIS A 20 -18.39 12.82 16.03
N LEU A 21 -17.37 12.07 16.47
CA LEU A 21 -17.50 11.22 17.65
C LEU A 21 -17.41 12.05 18.92
N ARG A 22 -18.34 11.80 19.85
CA ARG A 22 -18.43 12.45 21.17
C ARG A 22 -18.53 11.37 22.23
N GLY A 23 -17.80 11.53 23.33
CA GLY A 23 -17.83 10.59 24.46
C GLY A 23 -17.19 9.21 24.20
N ALA A 24 -16.52 9.03 23.06
CA ALA A 24 -15.77 7.83 22.71
C ALA A 24 -14.35 8.19 22.26
N GLU A 25 -13.41 7.28 22.51
CA GLU A 25 -12.06 7.36 22.00
C GLU A 25 -12.01 6.70 20.62
N PHE A 26 -11.43 7.37 19.62
CA PHE A 26 -11.20 6.79 18.30
C PHE A 26 -9.71 6.55 18.05
N MET A 27 -9.38 5.35 17.60
CA MET A 27 -8.03 4.97 17.19
C MET A 27 -8.09 4.37 15.80
N GLY A 28 -7.58 5.07 14.79
CA GLY A 28 -7.50 4.54 13.43
C GLY A 28 -6.57 3.33 13.39
N GLY A 29 -7.00 2.28 12.70
CA GLY A 29 -6.30 1.01 12.60
C GLY A 29 -6.15 0.55 11.15
N HIS A 30 -5.00 0.01 10.78
CA HIS A 30 -4.80 -0.60 9.45
C HIS A 30 -3.96 -1.87 9.57
N PRO A 31 -4.58 -3.05 9.50
CA PRO A 31 -3.84 -4.30 9.33
C PRO A 31 -3.23 -4.31 7.92
N ILE A 32 -1.90 -4.35 7.82
CA ILE A 32 -1.18 -4.49 6.54
C ILE A 32 -1.22 -5.95 6.14
N THR A 33 -2.43 -6.35 5.74
CA THR A 33 -2.81 -7.72 5.40
C THR A 33 -3.53 -7.67 4.07
N GLY A 34 -3.25 -8.64 3.20
CA GLY A 34 -3.86 -8.70 1.88
C GLY A 34 -4.09 -10.15 1.50
N LYS A 35 -5.31 -10.46 1.10
CA LYS A 35 -5.64 -11.64 0.32
C LYS A 35 -6.33 -11.17 -0.94
N GLU A 36 -6.01 -11.82 -2.06
CA GLU A 36 -6.63 -11.53 -3.37
C GLU A 36 -8.13 -11.86 -3.38
N LYS A 37 -8.59 -12.66 -2.40
CA LYS A 37 -9.98 -13.12 -2.25
C LYS A 37 -10.70 -12.41 -1.11
N ARG A 38 -11.95 -12.01 -1.36
CA ARG A 38 -12.85 -11.35 -0.39
C ARG A 38 -13.92 -12.31 0.10
N GLY A 39 -14.67 -11.90 1.12
CA GLY A 39 -15.79 -12.68 1.66
C GLY A 39 -15.42 -13.40 2.96
N ILE A 40 -16.42 -13.61 3.83
CA ILE A 40 -16.24 -14.23 5.15
C ILE A 40 -15.75 -15.68 5.04
N GLU A 41 -16.08 -16.35 3.93
CA GLU A 41 -15.62 -17.69 3.59
C GLU A 41 -14.10 -17.78 3.38
N ASN A 42 -13.44 -16.65 3.14
CA ASN A 42 -11.98 -16.53 3.02
C ASN A 42 -11.32 -16.03 4.31
N ALA A 43 -12.09 -15.91 5.41
CA ALA A 43 -11.56 -15.54 6.72
C ALA A 43 -10.53 -16.56 7.21
N ASP A 44 -9.51 -16.06 7.89
CA ASP A 44 -8.37 -16.85 8.33
C ASP A 44 -7.87 -16.31 9.66
N ALA A 45 -7.77 -17.22 10.64
CA ALA A 45 -7.31 -16.90 11.98
C ALA A 45 -5.85 -16.42 12.00
N ASP A 46 -5.05 -16.83 11.02
CA ASP A 46 -3.64 -16.46 10.91
C ASP A 46 -3.40 -15.23 10.01
N LEU A 47 -4.46 -14.55 9.54
CA LEU A 47 -4.37 -13.39 8.63
C LEU A 47 -3.40 -12.30 9.13
N PHE A 48 -3.35 -12.10 10.44
CA PHE A 48 -2.56 -11.04 11.09
C PHE A 48 -1.18 -11.49 11.56
N ARG A 49 -0.89 -12.80 11.55
CA ARG A 49 0.33 -13.36 12.13
C ARG A 49 1.57 -12.83 11.40
N ASN A 50 2.50 -12.27 12.15
CA ASN A 50 3.73 -11.62 11.67
C ASN A 50 3.47 -10.48 10.67
N ARG A 51 2.27 -9.88 10.69
CA ARG A 51 1.91 -8.76 9.81
C ARG A 51 1.91 -7.45 10.60
N PRO A 52 2.38 -6.35 10.00
CA PRO A 52 2.22 -5.04 10.61
C PRO A 52 0.75 -4.68 10.81
N TYR A 53 0.42 -4.10 11.96
CA TYR A 53 -0.86 -3.44 12.20
C TYR A 53 -0.58 -2.00 12.62
N VAL A 54 -0.94 -1.04 11.78
CA VAL A 54 -0.65 0.37 12.05
C VAL A 54 -1.78 1.00 12.87
N LEU A 55 -1.43 1.68 13.96
CA LEU A 55 -2.33 2.47 14.79
C LEU A 55 -1.97 3.96 14.68
N THR A 56 -2.98 4.82 14.57
CA THR A 56 -2.77 6.26 14.27
C THR A 56 -2.53 7.15 15.49
N SER A 57 -2.58 6.58 16.69
CA SER A 57 -2.37 7.29 17.94
C SER A 57 -1.86 6.33 19.01
N ARG A 58 -1.10 6.87 19.96
CA ARG A 58 -0.80 6.20 21.22
C ARG A 58 -1.70 6.79 22.30
N SER A 59 -2.37 5.93 23.03
CA SER A 59 -3.20 6.32 24.16
C SER A 59 -2.96 5.35 25.31
N GLU A 60 -2.95 5.89 26.52
CA GLU A 60 -2.70 5.14 27.74
C GLU A 60 -3.99 4.64 28.41
N SER A 61 -5.13 4.81 27.74
CA SER A 61 -6.42 4.34 28.24
C SER A 61 -6.44 2.81 28.40
N ALA A 62 -7.21 2.32 29.37
CA ALA A 62 -7.33 0.88 29.62
C ALA A 62 -7.84 0.12 28.38
N ASN A 63 -8.82 0.71 27.66
CA ASN A 63 -9.37 0.11 26.44
C ASN A 63 -8.31 0.01 25.33
N THR A 64 -7.47 1.03 25.16
CA THR A 64 -6.40 1.02 24.15
C THR A 64 -5.34 -0.04 24.49
N LYS A 65 -4.95 -0.15 25.77
CA LYS A 65 -4.00 -1.17 26.23
C LYS A 65 -4.54 -2.58 26.00
N GLU A 66 -5.81 -2.81 26.32
CA GLU A 66 -6.48 -4.09 26.06
C GLU A 66 -6.53 -4.41 24.56
N PHE A 67 -6.87 -3.44 23.71
CA PHE A 67 -6.89 -3.64 22.27
C PHE A 67 -5.50 -4.01 21.71
N VAL A 68 -4.46 -3.28 22.11
CA VAL A 68 -3.06 -3.58 21.72
C VAL A 68 -2.63 -4.95 22.23
N PHE A 69 -3.03 -5.34 23.44
CA PHE A 69 -2.80 -6.69 23.96
C PHE A 69 -3.42 -7.75 23.05
N TRP A 70 -4.67 -7.57 22.60
CA TRP A 70 -5.31 -8.50 21.67
C TRP A 70 -4.62 -8.56 20.30
N LEU A 71 -4.21 -7.42 19.73
CA LEU A 71 -3.47 -7.39 18.47
C LEU A 71 -2.17 -8.20 18.54
N ASN A 72 -1.44 -8.09 19.64
CA ASN A 72 -0.22 -8.89 19.83
C ASN A 72 -0.53 -10.39 19.99
N ASN A 73 -1.63 -10.76 20.67
CA ASN A 73 -2.02 -12.17 20.85
C ASN A 73 -2.47 -12.85 19.55
N ILE A 74 -3.01 -12.11 18.59
CA ILE A 74 -3.30 -12.62 17.24
C ILE A 74 -2.06 -12.62 16.32
N GLY A 75 -0.88 -12.30 16.87
CA GLY A 75 0.40 -12.33 16.17
C GLY A 75 0.69 -11.09 15.32
N ALA A 76 -0.11 -10.02 15.42
CA ALA A 76 0.17 -8.79 14.70
C ALA A 76 1.34 -8.03 15.33
N THR A 77 2.13 -7.34 14.50
CA THR A 77 3.17 -6.42 14.97
C THR A 77 2.63 -5.00 14.96
N VAL A 78 2.32 -4.46 16.15
CA VAL A 78 1.77 -3.10 16.26
C VAL A 78 2.83 -2.04 15.93
N ILE A 79 2.49 -1.16 14.99
CA ILE A 79 3.29 0.01 14.60
C ILE A 79 2.46 1.26 14.84
N TYR A 80 3.07 2.31 15.36
CA TYR A 80 2.40 3.59 15.54
C TYR A 80 2.86 4.58 14.49
N SER A 81 1.92 5.33 13.91
CA SER A 81 2.20 6.40 12.95
C SER A 81 1.18 7.53 13.13
N THR A 82 1.45 8.72 12.61
CA THR A 82 0.38 9.71 12.45
C THR A 82 -0.49 9.34 11.24
N PRO A 83 -1.75 9.80 11.16
CA PRO A 83 -2.59 9.54 9.98
C PRO A 83 -1.92 9.98 8.66
N ALA A 84 -1.29 11.16 8.67
CA ALA A 84 -0.63 11.73 7.52
C ALA A 84 0.63 10.93 7.12
N GLU A 85 1.45 10.53 8.08
CA GLU A 85 2.64 9.74 7.80
C GLU A 85 2.29 8.33 7.32
N HIS A 86 1.26 7.71 7.90
CA HIS A 86 0.69 6.46 7.39
C HIS A 86 0.31 6.60 5.91
N ASP A 87 -0.52 7.60 5.58
CA ASP A 87 -1.00 7.78 4.21
C ASP A 87 0.12 8.11 3.23
N ARG A 88 1.13 8.87 3.67
CA ARG A 88 2.35 9.14 2.91
C ARG A 88 3.11 7.86 2.58
N ILE A 89 3.39 7.02 3.59
CA ILE A 89 4.11 5.76 3.41
C ILE A 89 3.32 4.83 2.48
N LEU A 90 2.03 4.60 2.75
CA LEU A 90 1.18 3.69 1.95
C LEU A 90 0.96 4.23 0.53
N GLY A 91 1.01 5.55 0.34
CA GLY A 91 1.03 6.17 -0.98
C GLY A 91 2.16 5.64 -1.86
N TYR A 92 3.36 5.47 -1.32
CA TYR A 92 4.52 4.95 -2.05
C TYR A 92 4.64 3.42 -2.00
N THR A 93 4.27 2.78 -0.90
CA THR A 93 4.52 1.34 -0.69
C THR A 93 3.36 0.43 -1.10
N SER A 94 2.17 0.99 -1.38
CA SER A 94 0.97 0.23 -1.75
C SER A 94 0.22 0.85 -2.93
N HIS A 95 -0.16 2.13 -2.82
CA HIS A 95 -1.02 2.77 -3.81
C HIS A 95 -0.31 3.02 -5.14
N LEU A 96 0.93 3.52 -5.09
CA LEU A 96 1.74 3.73 -6.30
C LEU A 96 2.02 2.39 -7.03
N PRO A 97 2.47 1.30 -6.37
CA PRO A 97 2.60 -0.01 -7.01
C PRO A 97 1.32 -0.51 -7.71
N GLN A 98 0.15 -0.35 -7.08
CA GLN A 98 -1.12 -0.71 -7.70
C GLN A 98 -1.38 0.10 -8.99
N LEU A 99 -1.18 1.41 -8.93
CA LEU A 99 -1.40 2.28 -10.09
C LEU A 99 -0.40 2.02 -11.21
N LEU A 100 0.87 1.75 -10.87
CA LEU A 100 1.88 1.38 -11.85
C LEU A 100 1.52 0.05 -12.54
N SER A 101 1.08 -0.95 -11.78
CA SER A 101 0.60 -2.22 -12.34
C SER A 101 -0.57 -2.00 -13.30
N THR A 102 -1.53 -1.16 -12.90
CA THR A 102 -2.69 -0.79 -13.72
C THR A 102 -2.27 -0.02 -14.99
N ALA A 103 -1.36 0.94 -14.86
CA ALA A 103 -0.86 1.75 -15.97
C ALA A 103 -0.09 0.90 -16.98
N LEU A 104 0.73 -0.05 -16.52
CA LEU A 104 1.43 -1.01 -17.37
C LEU A 104 0.43 -1.85 -18.18
N ALA A 105 -0.58 -2.43 -17.52
CA ALA A 105 -1.59 -3.26 -18.17
C ALA A 105 -2.36 -2.46 -19.24
N VAL A 106 -2.81 -1.25 -18.91
CA VAL A 106 -3.53 -0.35 -19.85
C VAL A 106 -2.63 0.07 -21.01
N THR A 107 -1.35 0.32 -20.76
CA THR A 107 -0.40 0.70 -21.81
C THR A 107 -0.23 -0.43 -22.83
N LEU A 108 -0.11 -1.67 -22.36
CA LEU A 108 0.01 -2.84 -23.24
C LEU A 108 -1.28 -3.12 -24.00
N ALA A 109 -2.45 -3.01 -23.37
CA ALA A 109 -3.75 -3.17 -24.03
C ALA A 109 -4.01 -2.13 -25.15
N ARG A 110 -3.35 -0.96 -25.07
CA ARG A 110 -3.39 0.06 -26.14
C ARG A 110 -2.48 -0.28 -27.32
N GLN A 111 -1.49 -1.15 -27.12
CA GLN A 111 -0.68 -1.67 -28.20
C GLN A 111 -1.39 -2.90 -28.81
N ASN A 112 -1.14 -3.21 -30.08
CA ASN A 112 -1.83 -4.30 -30.78
C ASN A 112 -1.63 -5.66 -30.06
N GLU A 113 -2.67 -6.12 -29.36
CA GLU A 113 -2.62 -7.17 -28.32
C GLU A 113 -2.07 -8.53 -28.80
N ARG A 114 -2.17 -8.82 -30.10
CA ARG A 114 -1.91 -10.17 -30.62
C ARG A 114 -0.47 -10.62 -30.43
N ALA A 115 0.50 -9.73 -30.68
CA ALA A 115 1.92 -10.07 -30.58
C ALA A 115 2.39 -10.25 -29.12
N PHE A 116 1.80 -9.50 -28.17
CA PHE A 116 2.20 -9.58 -26.75
C PHE A 116 1.66 -10.83 -26.04
N SER A 117 0.59 -11.43 -26.57
CA SER A 117 0.01 -12.66 -26.01
C SER A 117 0.85 -13.92 -26.27
N GLU A 118 1.76 -13.88 -27.25
CA GLU A 118 2.58 -15.03 -27.65
C GLU A 118 4.00 -14.98 -27.08
N ILE A 119 4.51 -13.78 -26.75
CA ILE A 119 5.90 -13.56 -26.32
C ILE A 119 5.93 -12.66 -25.07
N PHE A 120 5.81 -13.27 -23.89
CA PHE A 120 6.02 -12.60 -22.61
C PHE A 120 6.65 -13.53 -21.57
N GLY A 121 7.30 -12.95 -20.57
CA GLY A 121 7.94 -13.67 -19.47
C GLY A 121 7.22 -13.49 -18.13
N PRO A 122 7.61 -14.24 -17.08
CA PRO A 122 6.98 -14.20 -15.76
C PRO A 122 7.01 -12.81 -15.11
N GLY A 123 8.02 -11.99 -15.43
CA GLY A 123 8.10 -10.62 -14.92
C GLY A 123 6.93 -9.73 -15.34
N LEU A 124 6.35 -9.92 -16.54
CA LEU A 124 5.16 -9.18 -16.94
C LEU A 124 3.94 -9.61 -16.12
N THR A 125 3.76 -10.92 -15.91
CA THR A 125 2.69 -11.48 -15.08
C THR A 125 2.77 -10.95 -13.64
N ASP A 126 3.97 -10.93 -13.06
CA ASP A 126 4.18 -10.43 -11.71
C ASP A 126 3.88 -8.93 -11.59
N MET A 127 4.35 -8.13 -12.55
CA MET A 127 4.16 -6.67 -12.55
C MET A 127 2.71 -6.26 -12.83
N THR A 128 1.93 -7.09 -13.52
CA THR A 128 0.51 -6.82 -13.84
C THR A 128 -0.47 -7.52 -12.90
N ARG A 129 0.00 -8.38 -11.97
CA ARG A 129 -0.86 -9.10 -11.02
C ARG A 129 -1.79 -8.19 -10.23
N LEU A 130 -1.29 -7.03 -9.78
CA LEU A 130 -2.09 -6.09 -8.98
C LEU A 130 -3.21 -5.43 -9.80
N ALA A 131 -3.06 -5.29 -11.12
CA ALA A 131 -4.08 -4.72 -12.00
C ALA A 131 -5.41 -5.51 -11.99
N LEU A 132 -5.39 -6.77 -11.54
CA LEU A 132 -6.58 -7.61 -11.37
C LEU A 132 -7.41 -7.25 -10.11
N SER A 133 -6.93 -6.34 -9.28
CA SER A 133 -7.63 -5.91 -8.07
C SER A 133 -8.95 -5.20 -8.40
N SER A 134 -9.95 -5.35 -7.53
CA SER A 134 -11.28 -4.72 -7.75
C SER A 134 -11.20 -3.18 -7.78
N GLY A 135 -11.70 -2.62 -8.88
CA GLY A 135 -11.70 -1.17 -9.14
C GLY A 135 -12.43 -0.37 -8.07
N ASP A 136 -13.61 -0.80 -7.63
CA ASP A 136 -14.43 -0.06 -6.65
C ASP A 136 -13.69 0.18 -5.32
N LEU A 137 -12.96 -0.82 -4.82
CA LEU A 137 -12.15 -0.66 -3.61
C LEU A 137 -11.03 0.35 -3.83
N TRP A 138 -10.27 0.18 -4.91
CA TRP A 138 -9.13 1.04 -5.19
C TRP A 138 -9.54 2.47 -5.50
N ILE A 139 -10.66 2.69 -6.18
CA ILE A 139 -11.24 4.02 -6.36
C ILE A 139 -11.54 4.67 -5.00
N GLY A 140 -12.07 3.92 -4.03
CA GLY A 140 -12.26 4.39 -2.66
C GLY A 140 -10.95 4.82 -1.98
N ILE A 141 -9.94 3.95 -2.00
CA ILE A 141 -8.61 4.21 -1.43
C ILE A 141 -7.96 5.45 -2.06
N LEU A 142 -8.01 5.55 -3.39
CA LEU A 142 -7.40 6.64 -4.14
C LEU A 142 -8.12 7.97 -3.90
N LYS A 143 -9.45 7.96 -3.69
CA LYS A 143 -10.21 9.16 -3.35
C LYS A 143 -9.77 9.74 -2.01
N THR A 144 -9.51 8.90 -1.01
CA THR A 144 -9.16 9.34 0.35
C THR A 144 -7.66 9.62 0.55
N ASN A 145 -6.80 9.26 -0.42
CA ASN A 145 -5.36 9.59 -0.40
C ASN A 145 -4.86 10.27 -1.69
N LYS A 146 -5.74 11.02 -2.36
CA LYS A 146 -5.54 11.57 -3.71
C LYS A 146 -4.25 12.36 -3.88
N GLU A 147 -4.01 13.35 -3.01
CA GLU A 147 -2.88 14.28 -3.19
C GLU A 147 -1.53 13.59 -2.98
N VAL A 148 -1.41 12.70 -1.99
CA VAL A 148 -0.19 11.89 -1.79
C VAL A 148 0.08 11.03 -3.02
N VAL A 149 -0.95 10.35 -3.53
CA VAL A 149 -0.80 9.44 -4.67
C VAL A 149 -0.47 10.20 -5.95
N LYS A 150 -1.06 11.38 -6.16
CA LYS A 150 -0.71 12.26 -7.29
C LYS A 150 0.77 12.66 -7.24
N ASN A 151 1.27 13.07 -6.07
CA ASN A 151 2.69 13.43 -5.91
C ASN A 151 3.61 12.21 -6.11
N ALA A 152 3.19 11.02 -5.66
CA ALA A 152 3.93 9.78 -5.88
C ALA A 152 4.00 9.41 -7.38
N LEU A 153 2.91 9.61 -8.14
CA LEU A 153 2.90 9.44 -9.59
C LEU A 153 3.83 10.42 -10.31
N LEU A 154 3.81 11.71 -9.94
CA LEU A 154 4.70 12.71 -10.53
C LEU A 154 6.18 12.41 -10.25
N ALA A 155 6.50 11.90 -9.07
CA ALA A 155 7.86 11.46 -8.75
C ALA A 155 8.29 10.25 -9.61
N LEU A 156 7.36 9.33 -9.88
CA LEU A 156 7.64 8.19 -10.76
C LEU A 156 7.79 8.64 -12.22
N GLU A 157 6.96 9.56 -12.70
CA GLU A 157 7.06 10.15 -14.03
C GLU A 157 8.44 10.76 -14.28
N GLN A 158 8.96 11.54 -13.32
CA GLN A 158 10.33 12.07 -13.39
C GLN A 158 11.38 10.97 -13.50
N THR A 159 11.21 9.86 -12.79
CA THR A 159 12.12 8.70 -12.87
C THR A 159 12.04 8.03 -14.24
N LEU A 160 10.84 7.92 -14.84
CA LEU A 160 10.65 7.37 -16.18
C LEU A 160 11.27 8.28 -17.26
N GLU A 161 11.14 9.60 -17.11
CA GLU A 161 11.80 10.57 -18.00
C GLU A 161 13.33 10.48 -17.91
N GLU A 162 13.88 10.30 -16.71
CA GLU A 162 15.31 10.09 -16.50
C GLU A 162 15.79 8.80 -17.19
N LEU A 163 15.06 7.70 -17.01
CA LEU A 163 15.34 6.44 -17.68
C LEU A 163 15.33 6.58 -19.21
N ALA A 164 14.35 7.29 -19.77
CA ALA A 164 14.28 7.54 -21.21
C ALA A 164 15.51 8.34 -21.71
N LYS A 165 15.93 9.37 -20.99
CA LYS A 165 17.13 10.14 -21.33
C LYS A 165 18.41 9.32 -21.23
N CYS A 166 18.52 8.47 -20.21
CA CYS A 166 19.68 7.59 -20.05
C CYS A 166 19.77 6.50 -21.11
N LEU A 167 18.64 6.06 -21.69
CA LEU A 167 18.62 5.17 -22.86
C LEU A 167 19.26 5.83 -24.09
N ASP A 168 18.96 7.11 -24.33
CA ASP A 168 19.52 7.84 -25.47
C ASP A 168 21.03 8.13 -25.31
N ALA A 169 21.53 8.10 -24.07
CA ALA A 169 22.90 8.45 -23.71
C ALA A 169 23.79 7.24 -23.35
N ASP A 170 23.28 6.01 -23.38
CA ASP A 170 23.96 4.79 -22.90
C ASP A 170 24.47 4.89 -21.44
N GLN A 171 23.70 5.52 -20.55
CA GLN A 171 24.09 5.86 -19.16
C GLN A 171 23.22 5.19 -18.09
N LEU A 172 22.77 3.96 -18.33
CA LEU A 172 21.83 3.27 -17.44
C LEU A 172 22.47 2.70 -16.15
N ASP A 173 23.78 2.48 -16.13
CA ASP A 173 24.48 1.75 -15.06
C ASP A 173 24.20 2.32 -13.66
N SER A 174 24.19 3.64 -13.53
CA SER A 174 24.00 4.31 -12.24
C SER A 174 22.58 4.11 -11.69
N LEU A 175 21.56 4.19 -12.55
CA LEU A 175 20.15 3.98 -12.18
C LEU A 175 19.88 2.52 -11.83
N PHE A 176 20.41 1.57 -12.61
CA PHE A 176 20.30 0.15 -12.31
C PHE A 176 21.00 -0.22 -11.00
N THR A 177 22.19 0.33 -10.74
CA THR A 177 22.90 0.11 -9.47
C THR A 177 22.06 0.59 -8.29
N ARG A 178 21.53 1.81 -8.36
CA ARG A 178 20.67 2.38 -7.30
C ARG A 178 19.40 1.56 -7.09
N ALA A 179 18.76 1.10 -8.17
CA ALA A 179 17.57 0.26 -8.09
C ALA A 179 17.87 -1.10 -7.45
N ASN A 180 18.98 -1.74 -7.84
CA ASN A 180 19.41 -3.03 -7.30
C ASN A 180 19.68 -2.95 -5.80
N GLU A 181 20.47 -1.97 -5.36
CA GLU A 181 20.78 -1.78 -3.93
C GLU A 181 19.53 -1.57 -3.09
N PHE A 182 18.56 -0.79 -3.58
CA PHE A 182 17.32 -0.56 -2.86
C PHE A 182 16.45 -1.84 -2.82
N ALA A 183 16.36 -2.55 -3.94
CA ALA A 183 15.56 -3.78 -4.03
C ALA A 183 16.15 -4.92 -3.19
N GLU A 184 17.48 -5.02 -3.06
CA GLU A 184 18.15 -5.96 -2.15
C GLU A 184 17.85 -5.64 -0.69
N LYS A 185 17.90 -4.35 -0.30
CA LYS A 185 17.56 -3.90 1.05
C LYS A 185 16.11 -4.24 1.43
N LEU A 186 15.18 -4.13 0.49
CA LEU A 186 13.79 -4.51 0.73
C LEU A 186 13.62 -6.01 1.00
N ARG A 187 14.34 -6.87 0.27
CA ARG A 187 14.24 -8.34 0.39
C ARG A 187 14.99 -8.91 1.59
N THR A 188 16.03 -8.23 2.05
CA THR A 188 16.82 -8.62 3.22
C THR A 188 16.22 -8.09 4.53
N ASN A 189 15.15 -7.28 4.46
CA ASN A 189 14.46 -6.78 5.63
C ASN A 189 13.66 -7.92 6.30
N PRO A 190 13.96 -8.31 7.55
CA PRO A 190 13.29 -9.41 8.25
C PRO A 190 11.80 -9.18 8.53
N LYS A 191 11.26 -8.01 8.14
CA LYS A 191 9.84 -7.65 8.22
C LYS A 191 9.08 -7.75 6.88
N ALA A 192 9.77 -8.11 5.79
CA ALA A 192 9.17 -8.32 4.46
C ALA A 192 8.55 -9.72 4.31
#